data_AF-A0A168QCZ3-F1
#
_entry.id   AF-A0A168QCZ3-F1
#
_cell.length_a   1.000
_cell.length_b   1.000
_cell.length_c   1.000
_cell.angle_alpha   90.00
_cell.angle_beta   90.00
_cell.angle_gamma   90.00
#
_symmetry.space_group_name_H-M   'P 1'
#
loop_
_entity.id
_entity.type
_entity.pdbx_description
1 polymer ?
#
loop_
_entity_poly.entity_id
_entity_poly.type
_entity_poly.pdbx_seq_one_letter_code
_entity_poly.pdbx_strand_id
1 'polypeptide(L)'
;MLDSLRADISSKRIVIIGVHGWFPMKLVRSMVGEPTGTSIKFCEQMTAAVKKYFEDTHNVTIPDESIVNIPLQWEGKVLERVEKLYSFIESDYKKVIQDADIILWATHSQGTPVSAILLRKLIEDGIIQVNRQPICMLAMAGISHGPFPSLKGNLLVKVIGLESSDAARELFDFMDSNSDISVQYREAMAYILQNKVKTVLVGSMQDQVVPLYSAIMSGISHPSILRAVYIDGHIYTKDDFLIRLITFALRLLNVGLSDHGFLIHISEVLAGNLYAWEGGHSTVYEELDVFMLPLQYLDKAKEKVLDTVKARLDPFQAKLRLNPFHLPWAMRGIWDDPRILDDDTLSSELDTLQNLFDKWNPTSARLKEIKFRLEPLKARL
;
A
#
# COMPACT_ATOMS: atom_id res chain seq x y z
N MET A 1 -1.92 22.69 -7.65
CA MET A 1 -0.70 21.92 -8.01
C MET A 1 -0.87 21.25 -9.37
N LEU A 2 -1.84 20.36 -9.57
CA LEU A 2 -2.15 19.83 -10.91
C LEU A 2 -2.69 20.93 -11.86
N ASP A 3 -3.41 21.94 -11.37
CA ASP A 3 -3.89 23.07 -12.21
C ASP A 3 -2.76 23.80 -12.96
N SER A 4 -1.59 24.00 -12.33
CA SER A 4 -0.44 24.64 -12.98
C SER A 4 0.29 23.72 -13.96
N LEU A 5 0.07 22.41 -13.87
CA LEU A 5 0.55 21.44 -14.87
C LEU A 5 -0.37 21.44 -16.10
N ARG A 6 -1.66 21.73 -15.92
CA ARG A 6 -2.67 21.73 -17.01
C ARG A 6 -2.44 22.85 -18.03
N ALA A 7 -1.99 24.02 -17.60
CA ALA A 7 -1.87 25.20 -18.47
C ALA A 7 -0.77 25.09 -19.55
N ASP A 8 0.20 24.19 -19.38
CA ASP A 8 1.33 24.02 -20.31
C ASP A 8 1.88 22.59 -20.25
N ILE A 9 1.00 21.60 -20.28
CA ILE A 9 1.36 20.19 -20.03
C ILE A 9 2.42 19.66 -21.01
N SER A 10 2.46 20.18 -22.23
CA SER A 10 3.46 19.85 -23.26
C SER A 10 4.88 20.27 -22.89
N SER A 11 5.05 21.25 -22.00
CA SER A 11 6.37 21.63 -21.48
C SER A 11 6.72 20.94 -20.17
N LYS A 12 5.79 20.16 -19.59
CA LYS A 12 5.97 19.48 -18.31
C LYS A 12 6.64 18.13 -18.49
N ARG A 13 7.44 17.77 -17.48
CA ARG A 13 8.11 16.47 -17.39
C ARG A 13 7.57 15.66 -16.21
N ILE A 14 6.85 14.60 -16.51
CA ILE A 14 6.34 13.61 -15.56
C ILE A 14 7.35 12.47 -15.50
N VAL A 15 8.02 12.30 -14.35
CA VAL A 15 8.92 11.17 -14.15
C VAL A 15 8.18 10.08 -13.39
N ILE A 16 8.21 8.87 -13.93
CA ILE A 16 7.62 7.68 -13.34
C ILE A 16 8.75 6.72 -12.95
N ILE A 17 8.80 6.33 -11.68
CA ILE A 17 9.83 5.44 -11.14
C ILE A 17 9.16 4.15 -10.68
N GLY A 18 9.58 3.01 -11.22
CA GLY A 18 9.05 1.70 -10.88
C GLY A 18 10.06 0.88 -10.07
N VAL A 19 9.67 0.35 -8.91
CA VAL A 19 10.53 -0.48 -8.04
C VAL A 19 9.85 -1.80 -7.68
N HIS A 20 10.33 -2.89 -8.27
CA HIS A 20 9.80 -4.23 -8.05
C HIS A 20 10.07 -4.80 -6.63
N GLY A 21 9.25 -5.77 -6.22
CA GLY A 21 9.51 -6.62 -5.06
C GLY A 21 10.49 -7.75 -5.35
N TRP A 22 10.92 -8.46 -4.32
CA TRP A 22 11.76 -9.66 -4.47
C TRP A 22 10.99 -10.79 -5.18
N PHE A 23 11.65 -11.52 -6.09
CA PHE A 23 11.09 -12.69 -6.75
C PHE A 23 11.92 -13.96 -6.54
N PRO A 24 11.29 -15.12 -6.27
CA PRO A 24 12.01 -16.39 -6.28
C PRO A 24 12.39 -16.81 -7.71
N MET A 25 13.68 -16.70 -8.02
CA MET A 25 14.29 -17.02 -9.33
C MET A 25 13.90 -18.37 -9.95
N LYS A 26 13.52 -19.39 -9.15
CA LYS A 26 13.19 -20.74 -9.68
C LYS A 26 11.79 -20.85 -10.31
N LEU A 27 10.82 -20.03 -9.89
CA LEU A 27 9.44 -20.10 -10.40
C LEU A 27 9.19 -19.16 -11.59
N VAL A 28 9.96 -18.08 -11.70
CA VAL A 28 9.81 -17.11 -12.79
C VAL A 28 10.25 -17.71 -14.13
N ARG A 29 11.23 -18.61 -14.17
CA ARG A 29 11.67 -19.26 -15.41
C ARG A 29 10.62 -20.14 -16.10
N SER A 30 9.59 -20.62 -15.39
CA SER A 30 8.63 -21.59 -15.95
C SER A 30 7.28 -21.01 -16.35
N MET A 31 6.94 -19.76 -16.00
CA MET A 31 5.58 -19.24 -16.19
C MET A 31 5.46 -17.82 -16.75
N VAL A 32 6.53 -17.02 -16.73
CA VAL A 32 6.56 -15.68 -17.33
C VAL A 32 7.94 -15.52 -17.95
N GLY A 33 8.09 -14.70 -19.00
CA GLY A 33 9.40 -14.36 -19.56
C GLY A 33 10.37 -13.80 -18.49
N GLU A 34 11.58 -13.42 -18.90
CA GLU A 34 12.67 -13.05 -17.98
C GLU A 34 12.21 -12.17 -16.78
N PRO A 35 12.75 -12.40 -15.56
CA PRO A 35 12.35 -11.72 -14.31
C PRO A 35 12.49 -10.18 -14.30
N THR A 36 12.95 -9.59 -15.39
CA THR A 36 13.28 -8.17 -15.59
C THR A 36 12.08 -7.32 -16.04
N GLY A 37 10.85 -7.86 -16.07
CA GLY A 37 9.67 -7.15 -16.59
C GLY A 37 8.88 -6.29 -15.58
N THR A 38 8.97 -6.56 -14.27
CA THR A 38 7.97 -6.02 -13.32
C THR A 38 8.08 -4.51 -13.09
N SER A 39 9.29 -3.96 -12.90
CA SER A 39 9.44 -2.49 -12.77
C SER A 39 9.04 -1.76 -14.04
N ILE A 40 9.26 -2.36 -15.21
CA ILE A 40 8.82 -1.83 -16.51
C ILE A 40 7.29 -1.78 -16.53
N LYS A 41 6.64 -2.88 -16.16
CA LYS A 41 5.19 -2.97 -16.06
C LYS A 41 4.59 -1.89 -15.15
N PHE A 42 5.21 -1.63 -13.99
CA PHE A 42 4.73 -0.56 -13.09
C PHE A 42 4.80 0.81 -13.76
N CYS A 43 5.87 1.09 -14.50
CA CYS A 43 6.00 2.32 -15.27
C CYS A 43 4.96 2.40 -16.40
N GLU A 44 4.71 1.29 -17.12
CA GLU A 44 3.71 1.21 -18.19
C GLU A 44 2.29 1.42 -17.65
N GLN A 45 1.92 0.76 -16.55
CA GLN A 45 0.62 0.92 -15.89
C GLN A 45 0.42 2.36 -15.38
N MET A 46 1.43 2.94 -14.74
CA MET A 46 1.36 4.35 -14.30
C MET A 46 1.30 5.31 -15.50
N THR A 47 2.00 5.01 -16.61
CA THR A 47 1.91 5.80 -17.86
C THR A 47 0.50 5.78 -18.42
N ALA A 48 -0.11 4.59 -18.50
CA ALA A 48 -1.49 4.42 -18.93
C ALA A 48 -2.46 5.16 -18.02
N ALA A 49 -2.26 5.08 -16.70
CA ALA A 49 -3.09 5.77 -15.71
C ALA A 49 -2.96 7.30 -15.83
N VAL A 50 -1.75 7.83 -16.02
CA VAL A 50 -1.52 9.26 -16.26
C VAL A 50 -2.32 9.73 -17.48
N LYS A 51 -2.15 9.07 -18.63
CA LYS A 51 -2.86 9.45 -19.85
C LYS A 51 -4.37 9.40 -19.67
N LYS A 52 -4.88 8.28 -19.15
CA LYS A 52 -6.31 8.08 -18.92
C LYS A 52 -6.89 9.10 -17.94
N TYR A 53 -6.23 9.36 -16.82
CA TYR A 53 -6.71 10.31 -15.81
C TYR A 53 -6.84 11.71 -16.36
N PHE A 54 -5.83 12.20 -17.08
CA PHE A 54 -5.85 13.54 -17.66
C PHE A 54 -6.84 13.67 -18.82
N GLU A 55 -7.01 12.63 -19.63
CA GLU A 55 -8.03 12.59 -20.66
C GLU A 55 -9.43 12.62 -20.05
N ASP A 56 -9.76 11.68 -19.16
CA ASP A 56 -11.11 11.53 -18.59
C ASP A 56 -11.49 12.71 -17.66
N THR A 57 -10.55 13.21 -16.86
CA THR A 57 -10.84 14.18 -15.79
C THR A 57 -10.62 15.62 -16.23
N HIS A 58 -9.73 15.84 -17.20
CA HIS A 58 -9.28 17.18 -17.58
C HIS A 58 -9.41 17.46 -19.08
N ASN A 59 -9.81 16.48 -19.90
CA ASN A 59 -9.88 16.61 -21.34
C ASN A 59 -8.54 17.08 -21.95
N VAL A 60 -7.43 16.54 -21.42
CA VAL A 60 -6.06 16.85 -21.82
C VAL A 60 -5.34 15.56 -22.23
N THR A 61 -4.81 15.53 -23.45
CA THR A 61 -3.94 14.45 -23.92
C THR A 61 -2.50 14.73 -23.50
N ILE A 62 -1.87 13.77 -22.81
CA ILE A 62 -0.46 13.86 -22.39
C ILE A 62 0.43 13.33 -23.54
N PRO A 63 1.35 14.15 -24.09
CA PRO A 63 2.32 13.68 -25.08
C PRO A 63 3.28 12.64 -24.49
N ASP A 64 3.78 11.73 -25.32
CA ASP A 64 4.70 10.67 -24.89
C ASP A 64 6.03 11.25 -24.39
N GLU A 65 6.51 12.32 -25.03
CA GLU A 65 7.74 13.02 -24.68
C GLU A 65 7.70 13.72 -23.32
N SER A 66 6.49 13.98 -22.79
CA SER A 66 6.30 14.56 -21.46
C SER A 66 6.49 13.52 -20.35
N ILE A 67 6.53 12.22 -20.66
CA ILE A 67 6.64 11.15 -19.68
C ILE A 67 8.00 10.47 -19.80
N VAL A 68 8.71 10.32 -18.68
CA VAL A 68 9.95 9.55 -18.61
C VAL A 68 9.81 8.42 -17.61
N ASN A 69 9.95 7.19 -18.10
CA ASN A 69 9.87 5.96 -17.32
C ASN A 69 11.27 5.53 -16.86
N ILE A 70 11.42 5.29 -15.56
CA ILE A 70 12.66 4.84 -14.91
C ILE A 70 12.38 3.53 -14.16
N PRO A 71 12.46 2.37 -14.85
CA PRO A 71 12.31 1.08 -14.21
C PRO A 71 13.58 0.72 -13.45
N LEU A 72 13.52 0.73 -12.12
CA LEU A 72 14.64 0.40 -11.24
C LEU A 72 14.63 -1.10 -10.93
N GLN A 73 15.73 -1.79 -11.21
CA GLN A 73 15.86 -3.24 -11.06
C GLN A 73 17.15 -3.62 -10.37
N TRP A 74 17.02 -4.36 -9.28
CA TRP A 74 18.12 -4.99 -8.58
C TRP A 74 17.56 -6.05 -7.63
N GLU A 75 18.28 -7.15 -7.44
CA GLU A 75 17.92 -8.22 -6.50
C GLU A 75 18.79 -8.15 -5.24
N GLY A 76 18.29 -8.67 -4.13
CA GLY A 76 19.06 -8.78 -2.89
C GLY A 76 18.36 -8.16 -1.69
N LYS A 77 19.15 -7.89 -0.65
CA LYS A 77 18.65 -7.26 0.59
C LYS A 77 18.29 -5.80 0.35
N VAL A 78 17.40 -5.27 1.16
CA VAL A 78 16.85 -3.92 1.01
C VAL A 78 17.94 -2.86 0.90
N LEU A 79 18.92 -2.83 1.80
CA LEU A 79 19.97 -1.81 1.79
C LEU A 79 20.94 -1.95 0.61
N GLU A 80 21.23 -3.19 0.19
CA GLU A 80 22.03 -3.43 -1.01
C GLU A 80 21.33 -2.88 -2.26
N ARG A 81 20.03 -3.16 -2.39
CA ARG A 81 19.20 -2.63 -3.47
C ARG A 81 19.18 -1.11 -3.44
N VAL A 82 19.00 -0.48 -2.27
CA VAL A 82 19.03 0.98 -2.13
C VAL A 82 20.33 1.57 -2.69
N GLU A 83 21.49 1.05 -2.29
CA GLU A 83 22.78 1.58 -2.76
C GLU A 83 22.96 1.42 -4.26
N LYS A 84 22.61 0.24 -4.82
CA LYS A 84 22.75 -0.03 -6.25
C LYS A 84 21.82 0.82 -7.10
N LEU A 85 20.56 0.95 -6.68
CA LEU A 85 19.58 1.78 -7.37
C LEU A 85 19.89 3.27 -7.23
N TYR A 86 20.43 3.71 -6.09
CA TYR A 86 20.92 5.08 -5.92
C TYR A 86 22.06 5.38 -6.90
N SER A 87 23.09 4.52 -6.97
CA SER A 87 24.20 4.72 -7.92
C SER A 87 23.74 4.78 -9.37
N PHE A 88 22.77 3.95 -9.76
CA PHE A 88 22.18 3.94 -11.09
C PHE A 88 21.38 5.23 -11.39
N ILE A 89 20.60 5.72 -10.42
CA ILE A 89 19.92 7.02 -10.55
C ILE A 89 20.96 8.13 -10.70
N GLU A 90 22.01 8.13 -9.87
CA GLU A 90 23.02 9.17 -9.89
C GLU A 90 23.75 9.25 -11.23
N SER A 91 24.08 8.10 -11.83
CA SER A 91 24.79 8.06 -13.11
C SER A 91 23.89 8.43 -14.30
N ASP A 92 22.67 7.87 -14.35
CA ASP A 92 21.91 7.82 -15.61
C ASP A 92 20.67 8.73 -15.61
N TYR A 93 20.13 9.05 -14.43
CA TYR A 93 18.82 9.73 -14.32
C TYR A 93 18.80 10.99 -13.45
N LYS A 94 19.93 11.35 -12.81
CA LYS A 94 20.01 12.49 -11.88
C LYS A 94 19.41 13.77 -12.46
N LYS A 95 19.83 14.13 -13.68
CA LYS A 95 19.37 15.35 -14.34
C LYS A 95 17.88 15.29 -14.72
N VAL A 96 17.43 14.12 -15.20
CA VAL A 96 16.02 13.88 -15.55
C VAL A 96 15.13 14.06 -14.32
N ILE A 97 15.50 13.46 -13.19
CA ILE A 97 14.78 13.58 -11.93
C ILE A 97 14.83 15.02 -11.42
N GLN A 98 16.00 15.66 -11.43
CA GLN A 98 16.14 17.05 -10.99
C GLN A 98 15.32 18.05 -11.81
N ASP A 99 15.03 17.74 -13.08
CA ASP A 99 14.25 18.59 -13.97
C ASP A 99 12.74 18.23 -13.97
N ALA A 100 12.32 17.14 -13.32
CA ALA A 100 10.92 16.68 -13.34
C ALA A 100 9.96 17.69 -12.70
N ASP A 101 8.78 17.89 -13.27
CA ASP A 101 7.71 18.70 -12.67
C ASP A 101 6.80 17.89 -11.75
N ILE A 102 6.72 16.57 -11.94
CA ILE A 102 6.00 15.62 -11.07
C ILE A 102 6.82 14.33 -11.00
N ILE A 103 6.84 13.70 -9.83
CA ILE A 103 7.40 12.35 -9.67
C ILE A 103 6.28 11.42 -9.18
N LEU A 104 6.00 10.38 -9.95
CA LEU A 104 5.11 9.28 -9.57
C LEU A 104 5.97 8.05 -9.31
N TRP A 105 5.80 7.45 -8.14
CA TRP A 105 6.64 6.34 -7.70
C TRP A 105 5.77 5.11 -7.48
N ALA A 106 5.94 4.06 -8.26
CA ALA A 106 5.18 2.82 -8.13
C ALA A 106 6.08 1.72 -7.56
N THR A 107 5.63 1.07 -6.49
CA THR A 107 6.39 0.03 -5.83
C THR A 107 5.51 -1.08 -5.27
N HIS A 108 6.09 -2.26 -5.09
CA HIS A 108 5.38 -3.46 -4.65
C HIS A 108 6.17 -4.27 -3.64
N SER A 109 5.49 -4.84 -2.62
CA SER A 109 6.08 -5.80 -1.68
C SER A 109 7.39 -5.31 -1.04
N GLN A 110 8.50 -6.06 -1.16
CA GLN A 110 9.84 -5.64 -0.68
C GLN A 110 10.36 -4.36 -1.36
N GLY A 111 9.88 -4.03 -2.56
CA GLY A 111 10.22 -2.75 -3.20
C GLY A 111 9.76 -1.56 -2.36
N THR A 112 8.74 -1.71 -1.51
CA THR A 112 8.21 -0.61 -0.67
C THR A 112 9.25 -0.08 0.32
N PRO A 113 9.89 -0.92 1.17
CA PRO A 113 10.97 -0.44 2.02
C PRO A 113 12.19 0.07 1.25
N VAL A 114 12.55 -0.55 0.12
CA VAL A 114 13.62 -0.02 -0.76
C VAL A 114 13.28 1.39 -1.23
N SER A 115 12.05 1.61 -1.69
CA SER A 115 11.57 2.88 -2.22
C SER A 115 11.56 3.98 -1.17
N ALA A 116 11.08 3.70 0.05
CA ALA A 116 11.04 4.73 1.09
C ALA A 116 12.46 5.17 1.51
N ILE A 117 13.39 4.23 1.67
CA ILE A 117 14.78 4.54 2.03
C ILE A 117 15.50 5.25 0.88
N LEU A 118 15.33 4.78 -0.36
CA LEU A 118 15.92 5.41 -1.53
C LEU A 118 15.37 6.83 -1.73
N LEU A 119 14.05 7.03 -1.60
CA LEU A 119 13.43 8.34 -1.75
C LEU A 119 13.92 9.31 -0.68
N ARG A 120 14.08 8.87 0.57
CA ARG A 120 14.73 9.66 1.63
C ARG A 120 16.14 10.11 1.21
N LYS A 121 16.98 9.18 0.76
CA LYS A 121 18.36 9.48 0.33
C LYS A 121 18.39 10.50 -0.82
N LEU A 122 17.54 10.33 -1.83
CA LEU A 122 17.42 11.27 -2.97
C LEU A 122 16.98 12.68 -2.55
N ILE A 123 16.14 12.79 -1.51
CA ILE A 123 15.71 14.07 -0.95
C ILE A 123 16.84 14.70 -0.12
N GLU A 124 17.50 13.92 0.74
CA GLU A 124 18.62 14.38 1.57
C GLU A 124 19.79 14.90 0.71
N ASP A 125 20.09 14.22 -0.40
CA ASP A 125 21.15 14.58 -1.35
C ASP A 125 20.72 15.69 -2.35
N GLY A 126 19.49 16.20 -2.25
CA GLY A 126 18.99 17.30 -3.09
C GLY A 126 18.79 16.94 -4.57
N ILE A 127 18.79 15.64 -4.91
CA ILE A 127 18.42 15.15 -6.25
C ILE A 127 16.93 15.39 -6.47
N ILE A 128 16.11 15.15 -5.44
CA ILE A 128 14.69 15.47 -5.41
C ILE A 128 14.45 16.70 -4.54
N GLN A 129 13.74 17.69 -5.09
CA GLN A 129 13.39 18.94 -4.42
C GLN A 129 11.89 18.99 -4.12
N VAL A 130 11.48 18.50 -2.95
CA VAL A 130 10.07 18.33 -2.54
C VAL A 130 9.22 19.60 -2.52
N ASN A 131 9.85 20.78 -2.44
CA ASN A 131 9.15 22.07 -2.53
C ASN A 131 8.84 22.50 -3.97
N ARG A 132 9.52 21.89 -4.96
CA ARG A 132 9.32 22.13 -6.39
C ARG A 132 8.55 21.00 -7.05
N GLN A 133 8.78 19.77 -6.58
CA GLN A 133 8.33 18.54 -7.23
C GLN A 133 7.27 17.87 -6.36
N PRO A 134 6.00 17.88 -6.78
CA PRO A 134 4.98 17.02 -6.22
C PRO A 134 5.38 15.56 -6.39
N ILE A 135 5.35 14.80 -5.29
CA ILE A 135 5.70 13.38 -5.31
C ILE A 135 4.54 12.59 -4.73
N CYS A 136 4.14 11.53 -5.43
CA CYS A 136 3.24 10.53 -4.86
C CYS A 136 3.79 9.12 -5.04
N MET A 137 3.96 8.41 -3.92
CA MET A 137 4.34 7.01 -3.89
C MET A 137 3.11 6.11 -3.79
N LEU A 138 2.94 5.21 -4.75
CA LEU A 138 2.01 4.09 -4.73
C LEU A 138 2.76 2.85 -4.24
N ALA A 139 2.45 2.39 -3.03
CA ALA A 139 2.98 1.15 -2.48
C ALA A 139 1.89 0.08 -2.45
N MET A 140 2.08 -0.95 -3.27
CA MET A 140 1.14 -2.06 -3.45
C MET A 140 1.63 -3.28 -2.67
N ALA A 141 0.77 -3.86 -1.84
CA ALA A 141 1.08 -5.05 -1.03
C ALA A 141 2.41 -4.94 -0.27
N GLY A 142 2.74 -3.76 0.26
CA GLY A 142 4.04 -3.47 0.88
C GLY A 142 4.31 -4.33 2.12
N ILE A 143 5.55 -4.81 2.29
CA ILE A 143 5.92 -5.77 3.34
C ILE A 143 6.18 -5.12 4.71
N SER A 144 5.49 -4.03 5.04
CA SER A 144 5.88 -3.09 6.11
C SER A 144 5.96 -3.69 7.51
N HIS A 145 5.17 -4.73 7.77
CA HIS A 145 5.15 -5.50 9.02
C HIS A 145 5.41 -6.99 8.78
N GLY A 146 6.14 -7.30 7.71
CA GLY A 146 6.47 -8.66 7.31
C GLY A 146 5.34 -9.39 6.57
N PRO A 147 5.62 -10.62 6.09
CA PRO A 147 4.63 -11.53 5.54
C PRO A 147 3.76 -12.15 6.64
N PHE A 148 2.77 -12.98 6.28
CA PHE A 148 2.00 -13.74 7.27
C PHE A 148 2.94 -14.56 8.17
N PRO A 149 2.83 -14.45 9.51
CA PRO A 149 3.72 -15.18 10.43
C PRO A 149 3.69 -16.70 10.27
N SER A 150 2.57 -17.26 9.79
CA SER A 150 2.40 -18.69 9.50
C SER A 150 3.27 -19.19 8.34
N LEU A 151 3.83 -18.29 7.53
CA LEU A 151 4.75 -18.63 6.45
C LEU A 151 6.17 -18.94 6.96
N LYS A 152 6.52 -18.47 8.16
CA LYS A 152 7.85 -18.71 8.75
C LYS A 152 8.02 -20.19 9.08
N GLY A 153 9.01 -20.86 8.49
CA GLY A 153 9.30 -22.28 8.71
C GLY A 153 8.46 -23.24 7.88
N ASN A 154 7.57 -22.76 7.01
CA ASN A 154 6.70 -23.60 6.19
C ASN A 154 7.51 -24.29 5.06
N LEU A 155 7.37 -25.61 4.93
CA LEU A 155 8.09 -26.41 3.93
C LEU A 155 7.77 -25.96 2.50
N LEU A 156 6.55 -25.50 2.23
CA LEU A 156 6.18 -24.98 0.91
C LEU A 156 6.93 -23.69 0.57
N VAL A 157 7.16 -22.83 1.58
CA VAL A 157 7.91 -21.57 1.47
C VAL A 157 9.40 -21.85 1.18
N LYS A 158 9.95 -22.93 1.75
CA LYS A 158 11.27 -23.46 1.38
C LYS A 158 11.32 -23.92 -0.08
N VAL A 159 10.28 -24.61 -0.55
CA VAL A 159 10.20 -25.16 -1.91
C VAL A 159 10.03 -24.05 -2.97
N ILE A 160 9.20 -23.03 -2.71
CA ILE A 160 9.02 -21.87 -3.62
C ILE A 160 10.14 -20.83 -3.48
N GLY A 161 11.15 -21.07 -2.65
CA GLY A 161 12.39 -20.29 -2.59
C GLY A 161 12.42 -19.11 -1.62
N LEU A 162 11.32 -18.82 -0.92
CA LEU A 162 11.20 -17.74 0.07
C LEU A 162 12.06 -17.95 1.34
N GLU A 163 12.59 -19.14 1.60
CA GLU A 163 13.60 -19.35 2.67
C GLU A 163 15.02 -19.57 2.11
N SER A 164 15.18 -19.56 0.78
CA SER A 164 16.41 -20.00 0.12
C SER A 164 17.41 -18.88 -0.18
N SER A 165 17.01 -17.61 -0.03
CA SER A 165 17.89 -16.45 -0.20
C SER A 165 17.88 -15.55 1.04
N ASP A 166 18.99 -14.86 1.29
CA ASP A 166 19.09 -13.93 2.42
C ASP A 166 18.09 -12.78 2.35
N ALA A 167 17.75 -12.33 1.12
CA ALA A 167 16.73 -11.31 0.88
C ALA A 167 15.33 -11.76 1.32
N ALA A 168 15.00 -13.02 1.08
CA ALA A 168 13.70 -13.56 1.45
C ALA A 168 13.59 -13.83 2.96
N ARG A 169 14.72 -14.17 3.62
CA ARG A 169 14.80 -14.26 5.08
C ARG A 169 14.63 -12.89 5.74
N GLU A 170 15.23 -11.83 5.17
CA GLU A 170 15.10 -10.45 5.64
C GLU A 170 13.64 -9.96 5.64
N LEU A 171 12.77 -10.49 4.77
CA LEU A 171 11.33 -10.16 4.80
C LEU A 171 10.67 -10.42 6.15
N PHE A 172 11.15 -11.45 6.87
CA PHE A 172 10.63 -11.79 8.20
C PHE A 172 11.17 -10.87 9.30
N ASP A 173 12.25 -10.12 9.06
CA ASP A 173 12.77 -9.15 10.02
C ASP A 173 11.82 -7.94 10.16
N PHE A 174 11.00 -7.67 9.13
CA PHE A 174 9.93 -6.66 9.18
C PHE A 174 8.79 -7.00 10.13
N MET A 175 8.69 -8.25 10.62
CA MET A 175 7.68 -8.62 11.62
C MET A 175 7.95 -8.01 13.00
N ASP A 176 9.15 -7.50 13.25
CA ASP A 176 9.49 -6.78 14.47
C ASP A 176 9.87 -5.35 14.10
N SER A 177 9.12 -4.37 14.61
CA SER A 177 9.40 -2.95 14.36
C SER A 177 10.74 -2.48 14.93
N ASN A 178 11.36 -3.26 15.82
CA ASN A 178 12.65 -2.95 16.43
C ASN A 178 13.85 -3.61 15.71
N SER A 179 13.62 -4.40 14.66
CA SER A 179 14.74 -4.90 13.85
C SER A 179 15.44 -3.75 13.12
N ASP A 180 16.74 -3.88 12.87
CA ASP A 180 17.55 -2.81 12.27
C ASP A 180 16.97 -2.30 10.95
N ILE A 181 16.44 -3.21 10.11
CA ILE A 181 15.85 -2.84 8.84
C ILE A 181 14.46 -2.21 8.98
N SER A 182 13.64 -2.67 9.95
CA SER A 182 12.36 -2.05 10.27
C SER A 182 12.52 -0.64 10.77
N VAL A 183 13.51 -0.38 11.63
CA VAL A 183 13.81 0.95 12.17
C VAL A 183 14.18 1.89 11.03
N GLN A 184 15.13 1.50 10.17
CA GLN A 184 15.55 2.30 9.01
C GLN A 184 14.38 2.59 8.06
N TYR A 185 13.56 1.59 7.76
CA TYR A 185 12.39 1.77 6.91
C TYR A 185 11.34 2.71 7.52
N ARG A 186 11.00 2.52 8.81
CA ARG A 186 10.01 3.35 9.52
C ARG A 186 10.45 4.80 9.63
N GLU A 187 11.73 5.03 9.92
CA GLU A 187 12.32 6.37 9.95
C GLU A 187 12.33 7.00 8.56
N ALA A 188 12.68 6.23 7.52
CA ALA A 188 12.64 6.72 6.15
C ALA A 188 11.22 7.08 5.70
N MET A 189 10.23 6.23 5.98
CA MET A 189 8.82 6.51 5.69
C MET A 189 8.34 7.76 6.44
N ALA A 190 8.66 7.89 7.75
CA ALA A 190 8.31 9.08 8.52
C ALA A 190 8.94 10.35 7.92
N TYR A 191 10.22 10.27 7.53
CA TYR A 191 10.94 11.37 6.90
C TYR A 191 10.28 11.82 5.59
N ILE A 192 9.99 10.91 4.66
CA ILE A 192 9.39 11.29 3.36
C ILE A 192 8.00 11.89 3.54
N LEU A 193 7.19 11.35 4.47
CA LEU A 193 5.85 11.85 4.77
C LEU A 193 5.88 13.28 5.32
N GLN A 194 6.84 13.56 6.22
CA GLN A 194 7.08 14.90 6.76
C GLN A 194 7.66 15.86 5.70
N ASN A 195 8.33 15.32 4.68
CA ASN A 195 8.86 16.08 3.54
C ASN A 195 7.90 16.08 2.34
N LYS A 196 6.60 16.24 2.60
CA LYS A 196 5.55 16.47 1.59
C LYS A 196 5.35 15.36 0.55
N VAL A 197 5.96 14.18 0.72
CA VAL A 197 5.67 13.03 -0.12
C VAL A 197 4.30 12.49 0.25
N LYS A 198 3.39 12.46 -0.74
CA LYS A 198 2.10 11.78 -0.62
C LYS A 198 2.32 10.27 -0.80
N THR A 199 1.67 9.45 0.00
CA THR A 199 1.83 8.00 -0.06
C THR A 199 0.48 7.31 -0.09
N VAL A 200 0.22 6.54 -1.13
CA VAL A 200 -0.93 5.65 -1.27
C VAL A 200 -0.48 4.23 -0.93
N LEU A 201 -1.06 3.66 0.12
CA LEU A 201 -0.79 2.29 0.56
C LEU A 201 -1.99 1.41 0.18
N VAL A 202 -1.77 0.43 -0.71
CA VAL A 202 -2.83 -0.44 -1.23
C VAL A 202 -2.56 -1.88 -0.83
N GLY A 203 -3.41 -2.44 0.02
CA GLY A 203 -3.42 -3.88 0.30
C GLY A 203 -4.33 -4.64 -0.64
N SER A 204 -4.12 -5.95 -0.78
CA SER A 204 -5.06 -6.83 -1.51
C SER A 204 -5.86 -7.65 -0.51
N MET A 205 -7.19 -7.69 -0.68
CA MET A 205 -8.09 -8.35 0.29
C MET A 205 -7.86 -9.86 0.39
N GLN A 206 -7.36 -10.52 -0.65
CA GLN A 206 -7.01 -11.95 -0.63
C GLN A 206 -5.54 -12.16 -1.01
N ASP A 207 -4.68 -11.31 -0.47
CA ASP A 207 -3.24 -11.52 -0.54
C ASP A 207 -2.87 -12.82 0.21
N GLN A 208 -2.06 -13.65 -0.45
CA GLN A 208 -1.60 -14.92 0.07
C GLN A 208 -0.25 -14.81 0.82
N VAL A 209 0.47 -13.70 0.67
CA VAL A 209 1.82 -13.49 1.23
C VAL A 209 1.81 -12.41 2.32
N VAL A 210 1.16 -11.28 2.04
CA VAL A 210 1.25 -10.06 2.85
C VAL A 210 -0.08 -9.77 3.52
N PRO A 211 -0.16 -9.76 4.86
CA PRO A 211 -1.38 -9.41 5.55
C PRO A 211 -1.76 -7.95 5.29
N LEU A 212 -3.07 -7.66 5.28
CA LEU A 212 -3.59 -6.32 5.01
C LEU A 212 -2.95 -5.26 5.93
N TYR A 213 -2.78 -5.55 7.23
CA TYR A 213 -2.13 -4.62 8.16
C TYR A 213 -0.70 -4.24 7.77
N SER A 214 0.02 -5.15 7.11
CA SER A 214 1.40 -4.94 6.63
C SER A 214 1.39 -4.06 5.39
N ALA A 215 0.51 -4.38 4.43
CA ALA A 215 0.35 -3.61 3.20
C ALA A 215 -0.07 -2.15 3.43
N ILE A 216 -0.95 -1.90 4.40
CA ILE A 216 -1.41 -0.54 4.75
C ILE A 216 -0.55 0.15 5.81
N MET A 217 0.53 -0.50 6.25
CA MET A 217 1.42 -0.04 7.32
C MET A 217 0.65 0.48 8.53
N SER A 218 -0.06 -0.41 9.24
CA SER A 218 -0.94 -0.05 10.37
C SER A 218 -0.24 0.64 11.55
N GLY A 219 1.10 0.64 11.58
CA GLY A 219 1.93 1.18 12.66
C GLY A 219 2.45 2.60 12.39
N ILE A 220 1.93 3.29 11.36
CA ILE A 220 2.25 4.69 11.09
C ILE A 220 0.98 5.52 10.93
N SER A 221 0.98 6.78 11.37
CA SER A 221 -0.11 7.71 11.10
C SER A 221 0.43 9.07 10.66
N HIS A 222 -0.06 9.54 9.52
CA HIS A 222 0.27 10.84 8.94
C HIS A 222 -0.79 11.25 7.91
N PRO A 223 -1.17 12.54 7.80
CA PRO A 223 -2.18 13.01 6.85
C PRO A 223 -1.79 12.85 5.37
N SER A 224 -0.50 12.70 5.06
CA SER A 224 -0.02 12.40 3.69
C SER A 224 -0.21 10.94 3.27
N ILE A 225 -0.79 10.09 4.13
CA ILE A 225 -1.09 8.69 3.82
C ILE A 225 -2.55 8.57 3.38
N LEU A 226 -2.75 7.95 2.22
CA LEU A 226 -4.04 7.39 1.80
C LEU A 226 -3.95 5.86 1.82
N ARG A 227 -4.86 5.20 2.52
CA ARG A 227 -4.95 3.73 2.55
C ARG A 227 -6.11 3.26 1.71
N ALA A 228 -5.88 2.22 0.91
CA ALA A 228 -6.88 1.59 0.09
C ALA A 228 -6.73 0.07 0.12
N VAL A 229 -7.75 -0.62 -0.38
CA VAL A 229 -7.75 -2.07 -0.57
C VAL A 229 -8.19 -2.38 -1.99
N TYR A 230 -7.42 -3.20 -2.68
CA TYR A 230 -7.82 -3.86 -3.92
C TYR A 230 -8.65 -5.09 -3.60
N ILE A 231 -9.79 -5.20 -4.29
CA ILE A 231 -10.72 -6.32 -4.17
C ILE A 231 -10.93 -6.86 -5.57
N ASP A 232 -10.53 -8.11 -5.77
CA ASP A 232 -10.67 -8.76 -7.06
C ASP A 232 -12.14 -8.89 -7.46
N GLY A 233 -12.44 -8.66 -8.74
CA GLY A 233 -13.81 -8.72 -9.27
C GLY A 233 -14.49 -10.07 -9.06
N HIS A 234 -13.74 -11.17 -8.97
CA HIS A 234 -14.28 -12.50 -8.69
C HIS A 234 -14.79 -12.67 -7.25
N ILE A 235 -14.30 -11.84 -6.32
CA ILE A 235 -14.67 -11.84 -4.91
C ILE A 235 -15.67 -10.73 -4.61
N TYR A 236 -15.58 -9.63 -5.35
CA TYR A 236 -16.40 -8.46 -5.14
C TYR A 236 -17.89 -8.80 -5.25
N THR A 237 -18.62 -8.51 -4.19
CA THR A 237 -20.07 -8.59 -4.17
C THR A 237 -20.61 -7.26 -3.66
N LYS A 238 -21.53 -6.67 -4.42
CA LYS A 238 -22.20 -5.44 -3.99
C LYS A 238 -22.93 -5.70 -2.67
N ASP A 239 -22.82 -4.74 -1.74
CA ASP A 239 -23.45 -4.82 -0.43
C ASP A 239 -22.97 -5.99 0.45
N ASP A 240 -21.76 -6.53 0.20
CA ASP A 240 -21.13 -7.47 1.13
C ASP A 240 -20.69 -6.74 2.42
N PHE A 241 -21.11 -7.30 3.56
CA PHE A 241 -20.85 -6.74 4.88
C PHE A 241 -19.34 -6.61 5.17
N LEU A 242 -18.54 -7.64 4.85
CA LEU A 242 -17.13 -7.66 5.21
C LEU A 242 -16.34 -6.66 4.36
N ILE A 243 -16.61 -6.61 3.04
CA ILE A 243 -16.04 -5.60 2.14
C ILE A 243 -16.37 -4.19 2.65
N ARG A 244 -17.65 -3.93 2.97
CA ARG A 244 -18.10 -2.62 3.47
C ARG A 244 -17.41 -2.27 4.79
N LEU A 245 -17.27 -3.23 5.71
CA LEU A 245 -16.63 -3.00 7.00
C LEU A 245 -15.13 -2.70 6.87
N ILE A 246 -14.41 -3.42 6.02
CA ILE A 246 -12.99 -3.17 5.76
C ILE A 246 -12.77 -1.79 5.14
N THR A 247 -13.58 -1.46 4.12
CA THR A 247 -13.49 -0.14 3.46
C THR A 247 -13.85 1.00 4.41
N PHE A 248 -14.83 0.79 5.30
CA PHE A 248 -15.14 1.74 6.38
C PHE A 248 -13.99 1.91 7.37
N ALA A 249 -13.39 0.81 7.85
CA ALA A 249 -12.23 0.88 8.76
C ALA A 249 -11.03 1.60 8.13
N LEU A 250 -10.76 1.39 6.84
CA LEU A 250 -9.74 2.14 6.10
C LEU A 250 -10.09 3.63 5.99
N ARG A 251 -11.37 3.96 5.76
CA ARG A 251 -11.87 5.34 5.75
C ARG A 251 -11.64 6.02 7.10
N LEU A 252 -11.89 5.33 8.22
CA LEU A 252 -11.59 5.85 9.56
C LEU A 252 -10.11 6.24 9.68
N LEU A 253 -9.19 5.34 9.29
CA LEU A 253 -7.76 5.64 9.32
C LEU A 253 -7.39 6.84 8.43
N ASN A 254 -8.02 6.96 7.25
CA ASN A 254 -7.75 8.05 6.30
C ASN A 254 -8.25 9.43 6.79
N VAL A 255 -9.28 9.46 7.64
CA VAL A 255 -9.75 10.70 8.29
C VAL A 255 -9.09 10.95 9.65
N GLY A 256 -8.12 10.11 10.06
CA GLY A 256 -7.38 10.25 11.31
C GLY A 256 -8.06 9.65 12.54
N LEU A 257 -9.12 8.87 12.35
CA LEU A 257 -9.79 8.10 13.39
C LEU A 257 -9.18 6.71 13.56
N SER A 258 -9.49 6.08 14.68
CA SER A 258 -8.99 4.74 15.03
C SER A 258 -9.94 3.68 14.48
N ASP A 259 -9.39 2.61 13.91
CA ASP A 259 -10.14 1.36 13.66
C ASP A 259 -10.06 0.40 14.87
N HIS A 260 -9.44 0.85 15.97
CA HIS A 260 -9.20 0.09 17.19
C HIS A 260 -8.44 -1.22 16.96
N GLY A 261 -7.63 -1.28 15.89
CA GLY A 261 -6.88 -2.48 15.50
C GLY A 261 -7.74 -3.56 14.84
N PHE A 262 -8.95 -3.22 14.36
CA PHE A 262 -9.80 -4.12 13.61
C PHE A 262 -9.08 -4.70 12.39
N LEU A 263 -8.42 -3.86 11.58
CA LEU A 263 -7.74 -4.29 10.34
C LEU A 263 -6.56 -5.24 10.63
N ILE A 264 -5.91 -5.11 11.79
CA ILE A 264 -4.89 -6.05 12.25
C ILE A 264 -5.51 -7.44 12.50
N HIS A 265 -6.63 -7.49 13.22
CA HIS A 265 -7.25 -8.74 13.65
C HIS A 265 -8.05 -9.45 12.56
N ILE A 266 -8.57 -8.72 11.57
CA ILE A 266 -9.28 -9.33 10.43
C ILE A 266 -8.31 -9.87 9.37
N SER A 267 -7.07 -9.36 9.30
CA SER A 267 -6.10 -9.71 8.25
C SER A 267 -5.85 -11.22 8.09
N GLU A 268 -5.83 -11.99 9.18
CA GLU A 268 -5.63 -13.45 9.12
C GLU A 268 -6.79 -14.16 8.40
N VAL A 269 -8.02 -13.66 8.58
CA VAL A 269 -9.23 -14.24 7.97
C VAL A 269 -9.26 -13.98 6.48
N LEU A 270 -8.69 -12.84 6.08
CA LEU A 270 -8.59 -12.37 4.71
C LEU A 270 -7.52 -13.09 3.90
N ALA A 271 -6.62 -13.85 4.55
CA ALA A 271 -5.52 -14.53 3.87
C ALA A 271 -6.00 -15.36 2.67
N GLY A 272 -5.45 -15.04 1.50
CA GLY A 272 -5.68 -15.77 0.27
C GLY A 272 -5.15 -17.20 0.33
N ASN A 273 -5.57 -18.03 -0.62
CA ASN A 273 -5.09 -19.40 -0.70
C ASN A 273 -3.69 -19.44 -1.34
N LEU A 274 -2.68 -19.89 -0.59
CA LEU A 274 -1.31 -20.08 -1.08
C LEU A 274 -1.19 -21.06 -2.25
N TYR A 275 -2.17 -21.97 -2.41
CA TYR A 275 -2.21 -22.95 -3.50
C TYR A 275 -2.98 -22.46 -4.73
N ALA A 276 -3.56 -21.26 -4.69
CA ALA A 276 -4.20 -20.67 -5.87
C ALA A 276 -3.12 -20.16 -6.84
N TRP A 277 -3.30 -20.47 -8.13
CA TRP A 277 -2.38 -20.07 -9.21
C TRP A 277 -2.46 -18.56 -9.50
N GLU A 278 -3.62 -17.96 -9.28
CA GLU A 278 -3.85 -16.51 -9.28
C GLU A 278 -4.06 -16.07 -7.82
N GLY A 279 -3.31 -15.06 -7.39
CA GLY A 279 -3.29 -14.64 -5.99
C GLY A 279 -3.28 -13.13 -5.84
N GLY A 280 -3.97 -12.64 -4.81
CA GLY A 280 -4.17 -11.22 -4.57
C GLY A 280 -2.89 -10.40 -4.47
N HIS A 281 -1.76 -11.03 -4.11
CA HIS A 281 -0.47 -10.36 -3.99
C HIS A 281 0.01 -9.72 -5.30
N SER A 282 -0.25 -10.37 -6.43
CA SER A 282 0.22 -9.91 -7.74
C SER A 282 -0.87 -9.21 -8.54
N THR A 283 -2.13 -9.61 -8.39
CA THR A 283 -3.24 -9.03 -9.16
C THR A 283 -3.47 -7.54 -8.85
N VAL A 284 -3.06 -7.06 -7.67
CA VAL A 284 -3.15 -5.64 -7.30
C VAL A 284 -2.44 -4.69 -8.28
N TYR A 285 -1.35 -5.13 -8.92
CA TYR A 285 -0.61 -4.30 -9.88
C TYR A 285 -0.99 -4.57 -11.35
N GLU A 286 -2.01 -5.40 -11.57
CA GLU A 286 -2.65 -5.59 -12.88
C GLU A 286 -3.79 -4.59 -13.11
N GLU A 287 -4.35 -4.05 -12.03
CA GLU A 287 -5.52 -3.17 -12.06
C GLU A 287 -5.12 -1.71 -12.28
N LEU A 288 -5.57 -1.15 -13.40
CA LEU A 288 -5.27 0.24 -13.79
C LEU A 288 -5.83 1.24 -12.76
N ASP A 289 -6.99 0.97 -12.17
CA ASP A 289 -7.61 1.84 -11.17
C ASP A 289 -6.74 2.02 -9.92
N VAL A 290 -5.89 1.05 -9.59
CA VAL A 290 -4.90 1.17 -8.50
C VAL A 290 -3.85 2.24 -8.84
N PHE A 291 -3.43 2.34 -10.10
CA PHE A 291 -2.48 3.35 -10.60
C PHE A 291 -3.12 4.73 -10.80
N MET A 292 -4.45 4.81 -10.85
CA MET A 292 -5.19 6.08 -10.90
C MET A 292 -5.26 6.78 -9.53
N LEU A 293 -5.19 6.03 -8.43
CA LEU A 293 -5.31 6.58 -7.06
C LEU A 293 -4.27 7.65 -6.71
N PRO A 294 -2.97 7.51 -7.01
CA PRO A 294 -1.97 8.56 -6.77
C PRO A 294 -2.30 9.89 -7.45
N LEU A 295 -2.85 9.83 -8.68
CA LEU A 295 -3.22 11.02 -9.46
C LEU A 295 -4.42 11.72 -8.82
N GLN A 296 -5.46 10.95 -8.50
CA GLN A 296 -6.63 11.45 -7.77
C GLN A 296 -6.25 12.08 -6.42
N TYR A 297 -5.32 11.45 -5.69
CA TYR A 297 -4.86 11.95 -4.41
C TYR A 297 -4.00 13.22 -4.55
N LEU A 298 -3.13 13.29 -5.56
CA LEU A 298 -2.38 14.49 -5.87
C LEU A 298 -3.31 15.66 -6.20
N ASP A 299 -4.36 15.43 -6.96
CA ASP A 299 -5.35 16.43 -7.36
C ASP A 299 -6.19 16.96 -6.19
N LYS A 300 -6.71 16.05 -5.36
CA LYS A 300 -7.69 16.38 -4.32
C LYS A 300 -7.07 16.86 -3.01
N ALA A 301 -5.83 16.47 -2.67
CA ALA A 301 -5.30 16.81 -1.36
C ALA A 301 -4.91 18.29 -1.25
N LYS A 302 -5.42 18.96 -0.21
CA LYS A 302 -5.13 20.36 0.12
C LYS A 302 -3.79 20.46 0.85
N GLU A 303 -2.88 21.32 0.36
CA GLU A 303 -1.51 21.46 0.91
C GLU A 303 -1.45 22.15 2.28
N LYS A 304 -2.47 22.94 2.65
CA LYS A 304 -2.37 23.97 3.72
C LYS A 304 -2.15 23.48 5.16
N VAL A 305 -2.10 22.17 5.44
CA VAL A 305 -2.06 21.64 6.84
C VAL A 305 -0.90 20.66 7.08
N LEU A 306 -0.02 20.41 6.10
CA LEU A 306 0.98 19.34 6.21
C LEU A 306 2.28 19.74 6.92
N ASP A 307 2.64 21.03 6.91
CA ASP A 307 4.00 21.48 7.28
C ASP A 307 4.36 21.34 8.78
N THR A 308 3.39 21.00 9.64
CA THR A 308 3.61 20.91 11.11
C THR A 308 3.33 19.55 11.73
N VAL A 309 2.82 18.57 10.96
CA VAL A 309 2.42 17.28 11.52
C VAL A 309 3.59 16.30 11.47
N LYS A 310 3.98 15.75 12.62
CA LYS A 310 4.96 14.65 12.66
C LYS A 310 4.25 13.32 12.44
N ALA A 311 4.87 12.42 11.67
CA ALA A 311 4.39 11.04 11.56
C ALA A 311 4.45 10.37 12.95
N ARG A 312 3.33 9.76 13.36
CA ARG A 312 3.27 8.92 14.57
C ARG A 312 3.70 7.52 14.20
N LEU A 313 4.66 6.97 14.93
CA LEU A 313 5.18 5.62 14.74
C LEU A 313 4.81 4.76 15.94
N ASP A 314 3.86 3.86 15.75
CA ASP A 314 3.39 2.93 16.78
C ASP A 314 4.21 1.63 16.67
N PRO A 315 4.84 1.13 17.76
CA PRO A 315 5.54 -0.14 17.72
C PRO A 315 4.62 -1.28 17.26
N PHE A 316 5.17 -2.22 16.50
CA PHE A 316 4.41 -3.34 15.96
C PHE A 316 5.25 -4.61 16.00
N GLN A 317 4.61 -5.69 16.43
CA GLN A 317 5.19 -7.02 16.35
C GLN A 317 4.15 -7.98 15.80
N ALA A 318 4.43 -8.58 14.64
CA ALA A 318 3.56 -9.56 14.04
C ALA A 318 3.55 -10.82 14.91
N LYS A 319 2.34 -11.31 15.24
CA LYS A 319 2.15 -12.47 16.10
C LYS A 319 1.50 -13.59 15.30
N LEU A 320 1.97 -14.83 15.53
CA LEU A 320 1.38 -16.03 14.92
C LEU A 320 -0.08 -16.25 15.36
N ARG A 321 -0.41 -15.84 16.59
CA ARG A 321 -1.78 -15.89 17.11
C ARG A 321 -2.15 -14.53 17.68
N LEU A 322 -3.20 -13.94 17.14
CA LEU A 322 -3.81 -12.72 17.66
C LEU A 322 -4.84 -13.06 18.73
N ASN A 323 -5.20 -12.08 19.56
CA ASN A 323 -6.22 -12.25 20.58
C ASN A 323 -7.60 -12.43 19.91
N PRO A 324 -8.27 -13.60 20.05
CA PRO A 324 -9.53 -13.87 19.37
C PRO A 324 -10.69 -12.98 19.87
N PHE A 325 -10.55 -12.37 21.04
CA PHE A 325 -11.56 -11.51 21.66
C PHE A 325 -11.42 -10.02 21.30
N HIS A 326 -10.41 -9.64 20.53
CA HIS A 326 -10.16 -8.23 20.21
C HIS A 326 -11.15 -7.66 19.19
N LEU A 327 -11.66 -8.48 18.26
CA LEU A 327 -12.60 -8.03 17.23
C LEU A 327 -13.86 -7.38 17.81
N PRO A 328 -14.62 -8.02 18.74
CA PRO A 328 -15.76 -7.36 19.36
C PRO A 328 -15.40 -6.10 20.15
N TRP A 329 -14.21 -6.04 20.77
CA TRP A 329 -13.74 -4.82 21.44
C TRP A 329 -13.46 -3.69 20.44
N ALA A 330 -12.79 -3.98 19.33
CA ALA A 330 -12.50 -3.01 18.29
C ALA A 330 -13.79 -2.44 17.68
N MET A 331 -14.73 -3.33 17.38
CA MET A 331 -16.03 -2.94 16.83
C MET A 331 -16.85 -2.10 17.81
N ARG A 332 -16.85 -2.46 19.10
CA ARG A 332 -17.45 -1.61 20.13
C ARG A 332 -16.79 -0.23 20.16
N GLY A 333 -15.47 -0.16 20.10
CA GLY A 333 -14.73 1.10 20.05
C GLY A 333 -15.17 1.99 18.88
N ILE A 334 -15.32 1.41 17.70
CA ILE A 334 -15.82 2.11 16.50
C ILE A 334 -17.26 2.60 16.71
N TRP A 335 -18.15 1.74 17.21
CA TRP A 335 -19.57 2.04 17.36
C TRP A 335 -19.87 3.03 18.50
N ASP A 336 -19.02 3.09 19.52
CA ASP A 336 -19.16 3.96 20.70
C ASP A 336 -18.36 5.29 20.53
N ASP A 337 -17.59 5.49 19.45
CA ASP A 337 -16.75 6.70 19.28
C ASP A 337 -17.61 7.93 18.95
N PRO A 338 -17.65 8.96 19.84
CA PRO A 338 -18.44 10.16 19.60
C PRO A 338 -18.07 10.88 18.30
N ARG A 339 -16.79 10.82 17.88
CA ARG A 339 -16.34 11.48 16.65
C ARG A 339 -16.90 10.82 15.38
N ILE A 340 -17.29 9.55 15.48
CA ILE A 340 -17.95 8.81 14.39
C ILE A 340 -19.45 9.09 14.43
N LEU A 341 -20.05 9.10 15.63
CA LEU A 341 -21.48 9.35 15.82
C LEU A 341 -21.89 10.80 15.51
N ASP A 342 -21.01 11.77 15.76
CA ASP A 342 -21.22 13.20 15.50
C ASP A 342 -21.00 13.57 14.02
N ASP A 343 -20.49 12.64 13.18
CA ASP A 343 -20.35 12.82 11.73
C ASP A 343 -21.48 12.09 11.00
N ASP A 344 -22.42 12.84 10.43
CA ASP A 344 -23.60 12.29 9.73
C ASP A 344 -23.25 11.23 8.67
N THR A 345 -22.12 11.40 7.97
CA THR A 345 -21.72 10.48 6.90
C THR A 345 -21.18 9.18 7.49
N LEU A 346 -20.38 9.25 8.55
CA LEU A 346 -19.83 8.06 9.21
C LEU A 346 -20.89 7.33 10.03
N SER A 347 -21.79 8.05 10.70
CA SER A 347 -22.90 7.45 11.46
C SER A 347 -23.88 6.72 10.53
N SER A 348 -24.27 7.31 9.40
CA SER A 348 -25.14 6.64 8.42
C SER A 348 -24.49 5.37 7.82
N GLU A 349 -23.17 5.37 7.70
CA GLU A 349 -22.41 4.19 7.27
C GLU A 349 -22.46 3.08 8.33
N LEU A 350 -22.40 3.40 9.63
CA LEU A 350 -22.60 2.43 10.72
C LEU A 350 -24.00 1.80 10.67
N ASP A 351 -25.04 2.60 10.45
CA ASP A 351 -26.41 2.10 10.32
C ASP A 351 -26.52 1.13 9.14
N THR A 352 -25.86 1.47 8.02
CA THR A 352 -25.80 0.59 6.85
C THR A 352 -25.08 -0.72 7.18
N LEU A 353 -23.92 -0.66 7.85
CA LEU A 353 -23.16 -1.83 8.28
C LEU A 353 -23.98 -2.73 9.21
N GLN A 354 -24.74 -2.17 10.15
CA GLN A 354 -25.63 -2.92 11.03
C GLN A 354 -26.69 -3.69 10.21
N ASN A 355 -27.35 -3.02 9.28
CA ASN A 355 -28.35 -3.65 8.40
C ASN A 355 -27.75 -4.76 7.53
N LEU A 356 -26.51 -4.57 7.03
CA LEU A 356 -25.80 -5.58 6.26
C LEU A 356 -25.41 -6.77 7.14
N PHE A 357 -24.94 -6.53 8.37
CA PHE A 357 -24.57 -7.58 9.32
C PHE A 357 -25.73 -8.52 9.63
N ASP A 358 -26.93 -7.97 9.87
CA ASP A 358 -28.11 -8.76 10.20
C ASP A 358 -28.52 -9.70 9.06
N LYS A 359 -28.28 -9.27 7.81
CA LYS A 359 -28.54 -10.05 6.59
C LYS A 359 -27.37 -10.95 6.19
N TRP A 360 -26.18 -10.69 6.70
CA TRP A 360 -24.97 -11.38 6.29
C TRP A 360 -24.99 -12.84 6.75
N ASN A 361 -24.99 -13.79 5.81
CA ASN A 361 -25.03 -15.21 6.12
C ASN A 361 -23.84 -15.96 5.48
N PRO A 362 -22.65 -15.90 6.08
CA PRO A 362 -21.45 -16.47 5.49
C PRO A 362 -21.51 -18.01 5.43
N THR A 363 -20.97 -18.57 4.35
CA THR A 363 -20.97 -20.02 4.10
C THR A 363 -19.73 -20.72 4.66
N SER A 364 -18.56 -20.07 4.59
CA SER A 364 -17.29 -20.64 5.02
C SER A 364 -17.15 -20.68 6.54
N ALA A 365 -16.45 -21.69 7.07
CA ALA A 365 -16.23 -21.85 8.51
C ALA A 365 -15.52 -20.63 9.12
N ARG A 366 -14.51 -20.09 8.42
CA ARG A 366 -13.77 -18.89 8.84
C ARG A 366 -14.69 -17.67 9.00
N LEU A 367 -15.56 -17.42 8.02
CA LEU A 367 -16.46 -16.27 8.06
C LEU A 367 -17.62 -16.45 9.04
N LYS A 368 -18.10 -17.69 9.24
CA LYS A 368 -19.07 -18.02 10.32
C LYS A 368 -18.49 -17.74 11.69
N GLU A 369 -17.22 -18.07 11.91
CA GLU A 369 -16.52 -17.75 13.15
C GLU A 369 -16.42 -16.23 13.37
N ILE A 370 -16.12 -15.47 12.30
CA ILE A 370 -16.13 -14.00 12.38
C ILE A 370 -17.52 -13.47 12.71
N LYS A 371 -18.56 -13.93 12.02
CA LYS A 371 -19.94 -13.55 12.35
C LYS A 371 -20.23 -13.80 13.83
N PHE A 372 -19.91 -14.99 14.35
CA PHE A 372 -20.10 -15.33 15.76
C PHE A 372 -19.35 -14.39 16.71
N ARG A 373 -18.09 -14.05 16.40
CA ARG A 373 -17.30 -13.09 17.21
C ARG A 373 -17.86 -11.67 17.18
N LEU A 374 -18.61 -11.31 16.14
CA LEU A 374 -19.25 -10.01 15.97
C LEU A 374 -20.72 -9.98 16.44
N GLU A 375 -21.36 -11.12 16.73
CA GLU A 375 -22.73 -11.19 17.24
C GLU A 375 -23.00 -10.31 18.49
N PRO A 376 -22.04 -10.08 19.42
CA PRO A 376 -22.24 -9.14 20.53
C PRO A 376 -22.61 -7.71 20.10
N LEU A 377 -22.38 -7.33 18.84
CA LEU A 377 -22.82 -6.03 18.30
C LEU A 377 -24.34 -5.90 18.24
N LYS A 378 -25.08 -7.02 18.09
CA LYS A 378 -26.56 -6.99 18.14
C LYS A 378 -27.11 -6.65 19.52
N ALA A 379 -26.33 -6.88 20.58
CA ALA A 379 -26.77 -6.64 21.96
C ALA A 379 -26.76 -5.16 22.38
N ARG A 380 -26.47 -4.23 21.46
CA ARG A 380 -26.72 -2.78 21.62
C ARG A 380 -28.15 -2.35 21.25
N LEU A 381 -28.95 -3.27 20.70
CA LEU A 381 -30.42 -3.17 20.62
C LEU A 381 -31.03 -3.71 21.92
#